data_AF-A0A3S0Y2H2-F1
#
_entry.id   AF-A0A3S0Y2H2-F1
#
_cell.length_a   1.000
_cell.length_b   1.000
_cell.length_c   1.000
_cell.angle_alpha   90.00
_cell.angle_beta   90.00
_cell.angle_gamma   90.00
#
_symmetry.space_group_name_H-M   'P 1'
#
loop_
_entity.id
_entity.type
_entity.pdbx_description
1 polymer ?
#
loop_
_entity_poly.entity_id
_entity_poly.type
_entity_poly.pdbx_seq_one_letter_code
_entity_poly.pdbx_strand_id
1 'polypeptide(L)'
;MEPKKVGLFIKDKYLGGIDWQGGEPIHKHTFSNGTPEMGVLLQSPRMHILDISPRYIEQRDDGAIIGIYEYGDGYDMYQTLGKDKVVLRRFYLINLVDENNKNLHSKPIVLSIKGVASSRFGEAYKQFQRELEVAFARFADVPVAEKSQEFHRLGIFQPTFVPSLEPKEAINQRDKSWVAVVESYKSPNPDGSNFLEFFCEDKEAEFQTLMQANPEFSYRIGKTSAVVAEHHRLVGKATNEVMALPPSTPVIEDLPY
;
A
#
# COMPACT_ATOMS: atom_id res chain seq x y z
N MET A 1 20.36 -9.68 -9.42
CA MET A 1 19.35 -8.98 -10.24
C MET A 1 20.00 -7.68 -10.72
N GLU A 2 19.94 -7.36 -12.03
CA GLU A 2 20.59 -6.15 -12.55
C GLU A 2 19.78 -4.89 -12.17
N PRO A 3 20.41 -3.76 -11.78
CA PRO A 3 19.71 -2.51 -11.45
C PRO A 3 18.79 -2.00 -12.58
N LYS A 4 19.14 -2.30 -13.85
CA LYS A 4 18.33 -1.95 -15.03
C LYS A 4 16.99 -2.72 -15.14
N LYS A 5 16.71 -3.64 -14.22
CA LYS A 5 15.54 -4.54 -14.25
C LYS A 5 14.62 -4.38 -13.02
N VAL A 6 14.82 -3.33 -12.22
CA VAL A 6 14.06 -3.10 -10.97
C VAL A 6 13.25 -1.81 -11.09
N GLY A 7 12.00 -1.86 -10.65
CA GLY A 7 11.05 -0.75 -10.75
C GLY A 7 9.61 -1.22 -10.58
N LEU A 8 8.65 -0.34 -10.88
CA LEU A 8 7.24 -0.69 -10.98
C LEU A 8 6.98 -1.31 -12.36
N PHE A 9 6.57 -2.57 -12.38
CA PHE A 9 6.22 -3.28 -13.60
C PHE A 9 4.70 -3.42 -13.73
N ILE A 10 4.14 -2.87 -14.80
CA ILE A 10 2.72 -2.96 -15.13
C ILE A 10 2.57 -3.95 -16.29
N LYS A 11 1.89 -5.08 -16.04
CA LYS A 11 1.67 -6.10 -17.05
C LYS A 11 0.79 -5.55 -18.18
N ASP A 12 1.12 -5.91 -19.41
CA ASP A 12 0.41 -5.52 -20.63
C ASP A 12 -1.11 -5.74 -20.52
N LYS A 13 -1.52 -6.93 -20.06
CA LYS A 13 -2.94 -7.28 -19.87
C LYS A 13 -3.75 -6.35 -18.96
N TYR A 14 -3.11 -5.52 -18.14
CA TYR A 14 -3.79 -4.55 -17.26
C TYR A 14 -3.81 -3.13 -17.82
N LEU A 15 -3.00 -2.82 -18.86
CA LEU A 15 -2.88 -1.47 -19.41
C LEU A 15 -4.21 -0.96 -19.98
N GLY A 16 -4.93 -1.80 -20.73
CA GLY A 16 -6.25 -1.44 -21.24
C GLY A 16 -7.30 -1.19 -20.13
N GLY A 17 -7.18 -1.89 -18.99
CA GLY A 17 -8.10 -1.73 -17.87
C GLY A 17 -7.99 -0.39 -17.15
N ILE A 18 -6.78 0.19 -17.15
CA ILE A 18 -6.48 1.49 -16.53
C ILE A 18 -6.47 2.63 -17.54
N ASP A 19 -6.71 2.33 -18.83
CA ASP A 19 -6.65 3.29 -19.94
C ASP A 19 -5.28 4.00 -19.94
N TRP A 20 -4.24 3.18 -20.11
CA TRP A 20 -2.84 3.60 -20.12
C TRP A 20 -2.54 4.53 -21.31
N GLN A 21 -1.86 5.64 -21.02
CA GLN A 21 -1.48 6.70 -21.96
C GLN A 21 0.04 6.86 -22.07
N GLY A 22 0.81 6.00 -21.39
CA GLY A 22 2.27 6.02 -21.42
C GLY A 22 2.88 5.22 -22.57
N GLY A 23 4.14 4.84 -22.42
CA GLY A 23 4.88 4.08 -23.44
C GLY A 23 4.38 2.65 -23.65
N GLU A 24 4.72 2.09 -24.80
CA GLU A 24 4.38 0.72 -25.22
C GLU A 24 4.96 -0.36 -24.28
N PRO A 25 4.28 -1.51 -24.09
CA PRO A 25 4.70 -2.60 -23.21
C PRO A 25 5.83 -3.46 -23.80
N ILE A 26 6.98 -2.85 -24.06
CA ILE A 26 8.13 -3.51 -24.71
C ILE A 26 9.03 -4.29 -23.74
N HIS A 27 8.79 -4.19 -22.42
CA HIS A 27 9.65 -4.83 -21.42
C HIS A 27 9.18 -6.26 -21.13
N LYS A 28 10.09 -7.23 -21.27
CA LYS A 28 9.87 -8.64 -20.89
C LYS A 28 10.40 -8.90 -19.48
N HIS A 29 9.52 -9.28 -18.56
CA HIS A 29 9.88 -9.69 -17.21
C HIS A 29 9.56 -11.17 -16.97
N THR A 30 10.51 -11.92 -16.41
CA THR A 30 10.30 -13.32 -16.00
C THR A 30 10.15 -13.39 -14.49
N PHE A 31 8.96 -13.78 -14.02
CA PHE A 31 8.69 -13.93 -12.58
C PHE A 31 9.36 -15.19 -12.00
N SER A 32 9.35 -15.31 -10.67
CA SER A 32 9.93 -16.46 -9.96
C SER A 32 9.35 -17.81 -10.37
N ASN A 33 8.12 -17.85 -10.89
CA ASN A 33 7.49 -19.04 -11.44
C ASN A 33 7.94 -19.38 -12.88
N GLY A 34 8.91 -18.65 -13.44
CA GLY A 34 9.44 -18.85 -14.79
C GLY A 34 8.55 -18.31 -15.91
N THR A 35 7.37 -17.75 -15.61
CA THR A 35 6.45 -17.23 -16.64
C THR A 35 6.93 -15.85 -17.13
N PRO A 36 7.24 -15.71 -18.43
CA PRO A 36 7.56 -14.42 -19.01
C PRO A 36 6.28 -13.63 -19.28
N GLU A 37 6.29 -12.35 -18.94
CA GLU A 37 5.18 -11.43 -19.18
C GLU A 37 5.72 -10.14 -19.81
N MET A 38 4.96 -9.58 -20.74
CA MET A 38 5.24 -8.27 -21.33
C MET A 38 4.57 -7.17 -20.51
N GLY A 39 5.13 -5.97 -20.57
CA GLY A 39 4.60 -4.82 -19.84
C GLY A 39 5.50 -3.60 -19.90
N VAL A 40 5.16 -2.61 -19.08
CA VAL A 40 5.92 -1.38 -18.91
C VAL A 40 6.69 -1.47 -17.60
N LEU A 41 8.00 -1.20 -17.63
CA LEU A 41 8.84 -1.08 -16.44
C LEU A 41 9.18 0.39 -16.20
N LEU A 42 8.73 0.94 -15.08
CA LEU A 42 9.09 2.27 -14.61
C LEU A 42 10.14 2.15 -13.52
N GLN A 43 11.39 2.47 -13.84
CA GLN A 43 12.50 2.37 -12.88
C GLN A 43 12.53 3.51 -11.86
N SER A 44 12.12 4.70 -12.30
CA SER A 44 11.99 5.90 -11.47
C SER A 44 10.62 6.58 -11.70
N PRO A 45 9.52 5.90 -11.31
CA PRO A 45 8.16 6.36 -11.58
C PRO A 45 7.90 7.69 -10.88
N ARG A 46 7.34 8.67 -11.60
CA ARG A 46 6.77 9.88 -10.99
C ARG A 46 5.32 9.57 -10.60
N MET A 47 4.97 9.80 -9.34
CA MET A 47 3.63 9.47 -8.86
C MET A 47 3.11 10.44 -7.80
N HIS A 48 1.82 10.69 -7.85
CA HIS A 48 1.06 11.21 -6.72
C HIS A 48 0.67 10.05 -5.80
N ILE A 49 0.82 10.24 -4.49
CA ILE A 49 0.28 9.33 -3.48
C ILE A 49 -1.04 9.93 -2.99
N LEU A 50 -2.16 9.37 -3.46
CA LEU A 50 -3.50 9.90 -3.25
C LEU A 50 -4.06 9.49 -1.88
N ASP A 51 -3.82 8.25 -1.47
CA ASP A 51 -4.23 7.76 -0.16
C ASP A 51 -3.36 6.58 0.28
N ILE A 52 -3.30 6.35 1.58
CA ILE A 52 -2.45 5.31 2.17
C ILE A 52 -3.26 4.53 3.20
N SER A 53 -3.31 3.21 3.04
CA SER A 53 -3.96 2.35 4.00
C SER A 53 -3.20 2.26 5.35
N PRO A 54 -3.85 1.82 6.43
CA PRO A 54 -3.13 1.30 7.58
C PRO A 54 -2.33 0.04 7.19
N ARG A 55 -1.50 -0.47 8.10
CA ARG A 55 -0.78 -1.73 7.86
C ARG A 55 -1.70 -2.89 8.20
N TYR A 56 -2.04 -3.66 7.19
CA TYR A 56 -2.80 -4.89 7.35
C TYR A 56 -1.88 -6.03 7.76
N ILE A 57 -2.40 -6.90 8.63
CA ILE A 57 -1.74 -8.15 9.01
C ILE A 57 -2.24 -9.22 8.05
N GLU A 58 -1.35 -9.70 7.18
CA GLU A 58 -1.64 -10.71 6.18
C GLU A 58 -1.02 -12.06 6.58
N GLN A 59 -1.79 -13.14 6.52
CA GLN A 59 -1.29 -14.50 6.65
C GLN A 59 -0.47 -14.90 5.42
N ARG A 60 0.69 -15.51 5.64
CA ARG A 60 1.59 -15.93 4.54
C ARG A 60 1.08 -17.16 3.78
N ASP A 61 0.31 -18.01 4.45
CA ASP A 61 -0.13 -19.30 3.92
C ASP A 61 -1.18 -19.13 2.80
N ASP A 62 -2.14 -18.21 2.97
CA ASP A 62 -3.26 -18.00 2.04
C ASP A 62 -3.43 -16.54 1.57
N GLY A 63 -2.66 -15.59 2.14
CA GLY A 63 -2.75 -14.17 1.82
C GLY A 63 -3.95 -13.46 2.45
N ALA A 64 -4.65 -14.08 3.42
CA ALA A 64 -5.80 -13.49 4.08
C ALA A 64 -5.38 -12.30 4.97
N ILE A 65 -6.14 -11.20 4.88
CA ILE A 65 -6.02 -10.08 5.82
C ILE A 65 -6.84 -10.43 7.06
N ILE A 66 -6.17 -10.57 8.20
CA ILE A 66 -6.79 -11.01 9.46
C ILE A 66 -6.88 -9.90 10.51
N GLY A 67 -6.33 -8.72 10.22
CA GLY A 67 -6.51 -7.55 11.06
C GLY A 67 -5.70 -6.35 10.60
N ILE A 68 -5.73 -5.31 11.42
CA ILE A 68 -5.06 -4.04 11.17
C ILE A 68 -4.10 -3.78 12.32
N TYR A 69 -2.82 -3.59 12.00
CA TYR A 69 -1.75 -3.48 12.98
C TYR A 69 -1.91 -2.31 13.95
N GLU A 70 -2.42 -1.17 13.46
CA GLU A 70 -2.59 0.05 14.27
C GLU A 70 -3.83 0.05 15.18
N TYR A 71 -4.76 -0.90 15.05
CA TYR A 71 -6.06 -0.84 15.72
C TYR A 71 -6.32 -2.06 16.61
N GLY A 72 -7.06 -1.84 17.71
CA GLY A 72 -7.44 -2.90 18.63
C GLY A 72 -6.22 -3.64 19.21
N ASP A 73 -6.27 -4.97 19.17
CA ASP A 73 -5.21 -5.89 19.57
C ASP A 73 -4.24 -6.23 18.42
N GLY A 74 -4.27 -5.50 17.30
CA GLY A 74 -3.50 -5.81 16.10
C GLY A 74 -1.99 -5.91 16.34
N TYR A 75 -1.42 -5.03 17.18
CA TYR A 75 -0.02 -5.13 17.57
C TYR A 75 0.29 -6.46 18.27
N ASP A 76 -0.50 -6.81 19.29
CA ASP A 76 -0.33 -8.02 20.10
C ASP A 76 -0.57 -9.28 19.27
N MET A 77 -1.54 -9.26 18.37
CA MET A 77 -1.80 -10.32 17.39
C MET A 77 -0.59 -10.53 16.48
N TYR A 78 0.00 -9.46 15.95
CA TYR A 78 1.19 -9.56 15.11
C TYR A 78 2.39 -10.13 15.87
N GLN A 79 2.61 -9.72 17.13
CA GLN A 79 3.69 -10.28 17.95
C GLN A 79 3.46 -11.77 18.26
N THR A 80 2.23 -12.15 18.59
CA THR A 80 1.86 -13.51 18.98
C THR A 80 1.94 -14.50 17.82
N LEU A 81 1.47 -14.12 16.63
CA LEU A 81 1.55 -14.95 15.44
C LEU A 81 2.98 -15.07 14.90
N GLY A 82 3.78 -14.01 15.05
CA GLY A 82 5.18 -13.98 14.66
C GLY A 82 5.41 -13.80 13.14
N LYS A 83 6.61 -13.34 12.80
CA LYS A 83 7.00 -12.95 11.42
C LYS A 83 7.02 -14.11 10.41
N ASP A 84 7.04 -15.34 10.91
CA ASP A 84 7.03 -16.57 10.10
C ASP A 84 5.64 -16.93 9.59
N LYS A 85 4.58 -16.47 10.29
CA LYS A 85 3.18 -16.73 9.92
C LYS A 85 2.49 -15.54 9.28
N VAL A 86 2.87 -14.33 9.66
CA VAL A 86 2.25 -13.11 9.15
C VAL A 86 3.25 -12.12 8.59
N VAL A 87 2.77 -11.25 7.70
CA VAL A 87 3.51 -10.13 7.13
C VAL A 87 2.65 -8.88 7.15
N LEU A 88 3.27 -7.72 7.37
CA LEU A 88 2.58 -6.45 7.23
C LEU A 88 2.50 -6.05 5.76
N ARG A 89 1.29 -5.71 5.31
CA ARG A 89 0.99 -5.21 3.97
C ARG A 89 0.42 -3.81 4.05
N ARG A 90 0.85 -2.94 3.13
CA ARG A 90 0.33 -1.59 2.98
C ARG A 90 -0.05 -1.34 1.54
N PHE A 91 -1.10 -0.55 1.37
CA PHE A 91 -1.63 -0.16 0.07
C PHE A 91 -1.53 1.35 -0.10
N TYR A 92 -1.10 1.76 -1.28
CA TYR A 92 -1.03 3.16 -1.68
C TYR A 92 -1.92 3.33 -2.90
N LEU A 93 -2.91 4.22 -2.83
CA LEU A 93 -3.61 4.69 -4.02
C LEU A 93 -2.68 5.68 -4.72
N ILE A 94 -2.29 5.37 -5.95
CA ILE A 94 -1.34 6.19 -6.68
C ILE A 94 -1.88 6.60 -8.04
N ASN A 95 -1.35 7.73 -8.51
CA ASN A 95 -1.53 8.18 -9.88
C ASN A 95 -0.16 8.41 -10.51
N LEU A 96 0.18 7.68 -11.58
CA LEU A 96 1.45 7.82 -12.28
C LEU A 96 1.37 8.98 -13.27
N VAL A 97 2.45 9.75 -13.37
CA VAL A 97 2.53 10.90 -14.27
C VAL A 97 3.81 10.87 -15.12
N ASP A 98 3.79 11.59 -16.24
CA ASP A 98 4.96 11.83 -17.08
C ASP A 98 5.83 12.97 -16.53
N GLU A 99 6.89 13.33 -17.26
CA GLU A 99 7.78 14.45 -16.89
C GLU A 99 7.09 15.83 -16.98
N ASN A 100 5.92 15.92 -17.63
CA ASN A 100 5.10 17.13 -17.72
C ASN A 100 3.93 17.10 -16.73
N ASN A 101 3.94 16.17 -15.77
CA ASN A 101 2.90 15.96 -14.77
C ASN A 101 1.52 15.61 -15.36
N LYS A 102 1.48 15.06 -16.57
CA LYS A 102 0.28 14.51 -17.18
C LYS A 102 0.10 13.07 -16.73
N ASN A 103 -1.14 12.68 -16.45
CA ASN A 103 -1.45 11.32 -16.02
C ASN A 103 -1.05 10.31 -17.10
N LEU A 104 -0.43 9.20 -16.69
CA LEU A 104 -0.10 8.07 -17.57
C LEU A 104 -1.26 7.07 -17.70
N HIS A 105 -2.35 7.29 -16.97
CA HIS A 105 -3.55 6.46 -16.98
C HIS A 105 -4.74 7.25 -16.42
N SER A 106 -5.97 6.92 -16.81
CA SER A 106 -7.16 7.67 -16.34
C SER A 106 -7.79 7.14 -15.07
N LYS A 107 -7.39 5.94 -14.61
CA LYS A 107 -7.88 5.33 -13.37
C LYS A 107 -6.76 5.16 -12.35
N PRO A 108 -6.91 5.62 -11.10
CA PRO A 108 -5.92 5.37 -10.06
C PRO A 108 -5.65 3.88 -9.88
N ILE A 109 -4.42 3.55 -9.52
CA ILE A 109 -4.01 2.17 -9.30
C ILE A 109 -3.56 1.97 -7.85
N VAL A 110 -3.63 0.73 -7.39
CA VAL A 110 -3.22 0.37 -6.04
C VAL A 110 -1.84 -0.26 -6.05
N LEU A 111 -0.87 0.41 -5.44
CA LEU A 111 0.43 -0.16 -5.15
C LEU A 111 0.37 -0.90 -3.81
N SER A 112 0.48 -2.22 -3.89
CA SER A 112 0.47 -3.13 -2.74
C SER A 112 1.90 -3.56 -2.40
N ILE A 113 2.41 -3.17 -1.23
CA ILE A 113 3.78 -3.48 -0.80
C ILE A 113 3.74 -4.23 0.54
N LYS A 114 4.69 -5.15 0.75
CA LYS A 114 4.79 -5.98 1.96
C LYS A 114 6.18 -5.92 2.57
N GLY A 115 6.28 -6.19 3.87
CA GLY A 115 7.55 -6.43 4.58
C GLY A 115 8.53 -5.27 4.47
N VAL A 116 9.82 -5.59 4.28
CA VAL A 116 10.91 -4.60 4.28
C VAL A 116 10.74 -3.56 3.16
N ALA A 117 10.30 -3.97 1.96
CA ALA A 117 10.04 -3.04 0.87
C ALA A 117 8.97 -2.00 1.26
N SER A 118 7.94 -2.41 2.00
CA SER A 118 6.89 -1.49 2.48
C SER A 118 7.41 -0.52 3.53
N SER A 119 8.29 -0.97 4.44
CA SER A 119 8.91 -0.08 5.44
C SER A 119 9.76 0.98 4.77
N ARG A 120 10.67 0.57 3.88
CA ARG A 120 11.59 1.47 3.16
C ARG A 120 10.86 2.48 2.28
N PHE A 121 9.82 2.04 1.57
CA PHE A 121 9.00 2.95 0.78
C PHE A 121 8.28 3.98 1.66
N GLY A 122 7.68 3.54 2.79
CA GLY A 122 7.02 4.43 3.73
C GLY A 122 7.96 5.44 4.40
N GLU A 123 9.16 5.02 4.79
CA GLU A 123 10.21 5.87 5.34
C GLU A 123 10.63 6.95 4.32
N ALA A 124 10.91 6.54 3.08
CA ALA A 124 11.29 7.45 2.00
C ALA A 124 10.19 8.45 1.68
N TYR A 125 8.92 8.00 1.59
CA TYR A 125 7.80 8.90 1.32
C TYR A 125 7.57 9.90 2.47
N LYS A 126 7.70 9.47 3.73
CA LYS A 126 7.58 10.37 4.89
C LYS A 126 8.68 11.44 4.89
N GLN A 127 9.91 11.07 4.53
CA GLN A 127 11.01 12.02 4.42
C GLN A 127 10.77 13.00 3.26
N PHE A 128 10.30 12.52 2.10
CA PHE A 128 9.90 13.36 0.98
C PHE A 128 8.80 14.36 1.38
N GLN A 129 7.76 13.94 2.10
CA GLN A 129 6.71 14.84 2.60
C GLN A 129 7.31 15.98 3.44
N ARG A 130 8.27 15.66 4.32
CA ARG A 130 8.92 16.68 5.15
C ARG A 130 9.76 17.66 4.32
N GLU A 131 10.48 17.17 3.33
CA GLU A 131 11.29 18.00 2.43
C GLU A 131 10.40 18.91 1.56
N LEU A 132 9.26 18.40 1.11
CA LEU A 132 8.24 19.17 0.40
C LEU A 132 7.66 20.30 1.26
N GLU A 133 7.38 20.05 2.54
CA GLU A 133 6.91 21.09 3.48
C GLU A 133 7.94 22.20 3.70
N VAL A 134 9.23 21.82 3.81
CA VAL A 134 10.32 22.78 3.97
C VAL A 134 10.46 23.64 2.70
N ALA A 135 10.45 23.01 1.53
CA ALA A 135 10.52 23.71 0.25
C ALA A 135 9.33 24.66 0.06
N PHE A 136 8.11 24.22 0.37
CA PHE A 136 6.92 25.06 0.33
C PHE A 136 7.04 26.27 1.25
N ALA A 137 7.49 26.05 2.50
CA ALA A 137 7.63 27.13 3.47
C ALA A 137 8.61 28.22 3.00
N ARG A 138 9.68 27.83 2.31
CA ARG A 138 10.61 28.78 1.70
C ARG A 138 10.05 29.45 0.45
N PHE A 139 9.41 28.69 -0.43
CA PHE A 139 8.75 29.20 -1.63
C PHE A 139 7.68 30.26 -1.29
N ALA A 140 6.90 30.02 -0.24
CA ALA A 140 5.80 30.90 0.18
C ALA A 140 6.19 31.94 1.25
N ASP A 141 7.46 31.99 1.67
CA ASP A 141 7.96 32.84 2.76
C ASP A 141 7.15 32.73 4.07
N VAL A 142 6.89 31.50 4.50
CA VAL A 142 6.16 31.18 5.75
C VAL A 142 6.98 30.26 6.66
N PRO A 143 6.65 30.17 7.97
CA PRO A 143 7.25 29.19 8.85
C PRO A 143 6.96 27.75 8.40
N VAL A 144 7.93 26.85 8.62
CA VAL A 144 7.75 25.42 8.35
C VAL A 144 6.71 24.85 9.31
N ALA A 145 5.67 24.22 8.76
CA ALA A 145 4.62 23.55 9.50
C ALA A 145 4.24 22.25 8.79
N GLU A 146 3.78 21.27 9.56
CA GLU A 146 3.18 20.05 9.02
C GLU A 146 1.97 20.39 8.15
N LYS A 147 1.83 19.70 7.03
CA LYS A 147 0.72 19.91 6.08
C LYS A 147 -0.26 18.75 6.12
N SER A 148 -1.48 19.02 5.66
CA SER A 148 -2.51 18.00 5.61
C SER A 148 -2.23 16.97 4.51
N GLN A 149 -2.95 15.85 4.57
CA GLN A 149 -2.86 14.83 3.53
C GLN A 149 -3.23 15.39 2.15
N GLU A 150 -4.24 16.27 2.07
CA GLU A 150 -4.66 16.95 0.84
C GLU A 150 -3.49 17.67 0.17
N PHE A 151 -2.68 18.38 0.94
CA PHE A 151 -1.49 19.05 0.42
C PHE A 151 -0.47 18.03 -0.11
N HIS A 152 -0.18 16.96 0.64
CA HIS A 152 0.81 15.96 0.21
C HIS A 152 0.37 15.15 -1.02
N ARG A 153 -0.95 15.03 -1.30
CA ARG A 153 -1.46 14.40 -2.53
C ARG A 153 -1.01 15.13 -3.79
N LEU A 154 -0.84 16.45 -3.70
CA LEU A 154 -0.39 17.29 -4.82
C LEU A 154 1.12 17.19 -5.06
N GLY A 155 1.85 16.58 -4.13
CA GLY A 155 3.28 16.30 -4.26
C GLY A 155 3.57 15.16 -5.24
N ILE A 156 4.65 15.29 -6.01
CA ILE A 156 5.15 14.25 -6.92
C ILE A 156 6.31 13.52 -6.28
N PHE A 157 6.07 12.29 -5.86
CA PHE A 157 7.10 11.39 -5.36
C PHE A 157 7.75 10.64 -6.53
N GLN A 158 9.07 10.75 -6.67
CA GLN A 158 9.83 10.05 -7.72
C GLN A 158 10.96 9.19 -7.10
N PRO A 159 10.65 7.99 -6.59
CA PRO A 159 11.64 7.08 -6.04
C PRO A 159 12.43 6.36 -7.13
N THR A 160 13.67 6.00 -6.81
CA THR A 160 14.52 5.09 -7.58
C THR A 160 14.73 3.82 -6.77
N PHE A 161 14.53 2.67 -7.41
CA PHE A 161 14.60 1.37 -6.75
C PHE A 161 15.89 0.63 -7.06
N VAL A 162 16.37 -0.12 -6.08
CA VAL A 162 17.47 -1.09 -6.23
C VAL A 162 17.07 -2.47 -5.73
N PRO A 163 17.65 -3.53 -6.30
CA PRO A 163 17.49 -4.87 -5.75
C PRO A 163 18.26 -4.97 -4.43
N SER A 164 17.58 -5.38 -3.36
CA SER A 164 18.20 -5.72 -2.07
C SER A 164 17.81 -7.12 -1.65
N LEU A 165 18.75 -7.84 -1.04
CA LEU A 165 18.51 -9.15 -0.44
C LEU A 165 18.17 -8.94 1.05
N GLU A 166 16.90 -9.10 1.40
CA GLU A 166 16.35 -8.74 2.71
C GLU A 166 15.68 -9.93 3.41
N PRO A 167 15.60 -9.97 4.75
CA PRO A 167 16.21 -9.01 5.67
C PRO A 167 17.73 -9.23 5.78
N LYS A 168 18.51 -8.14 5.86
CA LYS A 168 19.98 -8.21 5.93
C LYS A 168 20.48 -9.01 7.12
N GLU A 169 19.76 -8.93 8.24
CA GLU A 169 20.06 -9.58 9.52
C GLU A 169 19.76 -11.09 9.56
N ALA A 170 19.05 -11.65 8.57
CA ALA A 170 18.83 -13.09 8.55
C ALA A 170 20.15 -13.87 8.45
N ILE A 171 20.30 -14.89 9.29
CA ILE A 171 21.51 -15.74 9.33
C ILE A 171 21.50 -16.71 8.14
N ASN A 172 20.36 -17.35 7.85
CA ASN A 172 20.27 -18.31 6.75
C ASN A 172 19.88 -17.62 5.45
N GLN A 173 20.48 -18.02 4.32
CA GLN A 173 20.11 -17.49 3.01
C GLN A 173 18.66 -17.79 2.62
N ARG A 174 18.10 -18.94 3.04
CA ARG A 174 16.71 -19.32 2.74
C ARG A 174 15.68 -18.35 3.34
N ASP A 175 16.07 -17.63 4.39
CA ASP A 175 15.20 -16.67 5.08
C ASP A 175 15.30 -15.28 4.43
N LYS A 176 16.12 -15.12 3.38
CA LYS A 176 16.28 -13.89 2.61
C LYS A 176 15.53 -13.96 1.29
N SER A 177 15.05 -12.82 0.82
CA SER A 177 14.34 -12.65 -0.44
C SER A 177 14.83 -11.41 -1.16
N TRP A 178 14.97 -11.51 -2.49
CA TRP A 178 15.23 -10.35 -3.32
C TRP A 178 13.98 -9.47 -3.39
N VAL A 179 14.13 -8.22 -3.00
CA VAL A 179 13.07 -7.21 -3.00
C VAL A 179 13.56 -5.93 -3.68
N ALA A 180 12.64 -5.20 -4.30
CA ALA A 180 12.89 -3.84 -4.74
C ALA A 180 12.71 -2.91 -3.53
N VAL A 181 13.76 -2.17 -3.17
CA VAL A 181 13.70 -1.16 -2.11
C VAL A 181 14.03 0.21 -2.68
N VAL A 182 13.46 1.25 -2.09
CA VAL A 182 13.82 2.63 -2.44
C VAL A 182 15.26 2.87 -1.99
N GLU A 183 16.13 3.25 -2.93
CA GLU A 183 17.51 3.68 -2.64
C GLU A 183 17.56 5.18 -2.39
N SER A 184 16.89 5.92 -3.26
CA SER A 184 16.83 7.38 -3.26
C SER A 184 15.51 7.82 -3.89
N TYR A 185 15.21 9.11 -3.81
CA TYR A 185 14.09 9.74 -4.51
C TYR A 185 14.49 11.17 -4.85
N LYS A 186 13.87 11.75 -5.88
CA LYS A 186 14.03 13.18 -6.16
C LYS A 186 13.26 14.00 -5.14
N SER A 187 13.86 15.10 -4.70
CA SER A 187 13.31 15.99 -3.68
C SER A 187 13.50 17.46 -4.10
N PRO A 188 12.60 18.37 -3.72
CA PRO A 188 12.81 19.79 -3.96
C PRO A 188 14.03 20.33 -3.19
N ASN A 189 14.61 21.41 -3.70
CA ASN A 189 15.70 22.12 -3.06
C ASN A 189 15.21 22.68 -1.71
N PRO A 190 16.04 22.60 -0.65
CA PRO A 190 15.68 23.12 0.67
C PRO A 190 15.40 24.64 0.70
N ASP A 191 15.81 25.38 -0.32
CA ASP A 191 15.56 26.82 -0.48
C ASP A 191 14.22 27.13 -1.19
N GLY A 192 13.48 26.10 -1.64
CA GLY A 192 12.19 26.25 -2.32
C GLY A 192 12.26 26.67 -3.79
N SER A 193 13.47 26.85 -4.35
CA SER A 193 13.68 27.40 -5.71
C SER A 193 13.00 26.59 -6.83
N ASN A 194 12.83 25.29 -6.65
CA ASN A 194 12.19 24.39 -7.61
C ASN A 194 10.95 23.68 -7.04
N PHE A 195 10.31 24.25 -6.01
CA PHE A 195 9.13 23.64 -5.36
C PHE A 195 8.04 23.22 -6.37
N LEU A 196 7.75 24.07 -7.37
CA LEU A 196 6.72 23.83 -8.39
C LEU A 196 7.02 22.66 -9.34
N GLU A 197 8.26 22.16 -9.39
CA GLU A 197 8.58 20.93 -10.14
C GLU A 197 8.05 19.66 -9.45
N PHE A 198 7.76 19.76 -8.16
CA PHE A 198 7.32 18.67 -7.28
C PHE A 198 5.89 18.83 -6.78
N PHE A 199 5.18 19.87 -7.21
CA PHE A 199 3.85 20.20 -6.70
C PHE A 199 2.90 20.61 -7.83
N CYS A 200 1.73 19.96 -7.91
CA CYS A 200 0.72 20.21 -8.94
C CYS A 200 -0.57 20.76 -8.34
N GLU A 201 -0.63 22.08 -8.15
CA GLU A 201 -1.83 22.75 -7.63
C GLU A 201 -3.06 22.55 -8.55
N ASP A 202 -2.84 22.51 -9.86
CA ASP A 202 -3.87 22.32 -10.88
C ASP A 202 -4.60 20.96 -10.77
N LYS A 203 -4.03 20.00 -10.03
CA LYS A 203 -4.62 18.68 -9.77
C LYS A 203 -5.58 18.64 -8.59
N GLU A 204 -5.70 19.72 -7.82
CA GLU A 204 -6.51 19.75 -6.60
C GLU A 204 -7.97 19.34 -6.84
N ALA A 205 -8.64 19.96 -7.81
CA ALA A 205 -10.04 19.67 -8.12
C ALA A 205 -10.25 18.23 -8.60
N GLU A 206 -9.31 17.71 -9.41
CA GLU A 206 -9.31 16.32 -9.89
C GLU A 206 -9.21 15.35 -8.71
N PHE A 207 -8.21 15.54 -7.84
CA PHE A 207 -7.98 14.65 -6.69
C PHE A 207 -9.08 14.77 -5.64
N GLN A 208 -9.62 15.96 -5.40
CA GLN A 208 -10.74 16.13 -4.50
C GLN A 208 -11.97 15.35 -4.99
N THR A 209 -12.30 15.48 -6.27
CA THR A 209 -13.41 14.73 -6.90
C THR A 209 -13.16 13.23 -6.80
N LEU A 210 -11.94 12.79 -7.10
CA LEU A 210 -11.54 11.40 -7.04
C LEU A 210 -11.68 10.83 -5.62
N MET A 211 -11.23 11.58 -4.61
CA MET A 211 -11.32 11.13 -3.23
C MET A 211 -12.75 11.14 -2.68
N GLN A 212 -13.57 12.11 -3.09
CA GLN A 212 -15.00 12.13 -2.75
C GLN A 212 -15.77 10.97 -3.40
N ALA A 213 -15.40 10.56 -4.61
CA ALA A 213 -15.97 9.39 -5.28
C ALA A 213 -15.52 8.06 -4.65
N ASN A 214 -14.39 8.07 -3.94
CA ASN A 214 -13.79 6.91 -3.29
C ASN A 214 -13.58 7.14 -1.80
N PRO A 215 -14.64 7.49 -1.04
CA PRO A 215 -14.49 7.75 0.38
C PRO A 215 -14.01 6.46 1.03
N GLU A 216 -13.01 6.57 1.91
CA GLU A 216 -12.49 5.46 2.71
C GLU A 216 -11.67 4.41 1.93
N PHE A 217 -11.02 4.75 0.81
CA PHE A 217 -10.12 3.82 0.11
C PHE A 217 -9.18 3.06 1.08
N SER A 218 -8.48 3.79 1.95
CA SER A 218 -7.57 3.25 2.95
C SER A 218 -8.23 2.22 3.89
N TYR A 219 -9.51 2.39 4.22
CA TYR A 219 -10.27 1.50 5.13
C TYR A 219 -11.08 0.42 4.41
N ARG A 220 -11.33 0.56 3.11
CA ARG A 220 -12.07 -0.41 2.28
C ARG A 220 -11.20 -1.57 1.84
N ILE A 221 -9.90 -1.36 1.63
CA ILE A 221 -9.00 -2.47 1.27
C ILE A 221 -8.95 -3.47 2.43
N GLY A 222 -9.45 -4.68 2.23
CA GLY A 222 -9.63 -5.69 3.29
C GLY A 222 -11.05 -5.77 3.87
N LYS A 223 -11.92 -4.78 3.62
CA LYS A 223 -13.36 -4.83 3.89
C LYS A 223 -14.21 -5.11 2.64
N THR A 224 -13.64 -4.98 1.43
CA THR A 224 -14.35 -5.25 0.17
C THR A 224 -13.72 -6.39 -0.61
N SER A 225 -14.12 -7.62 -0.27
CA SER A 225 -14.35 -8.62 -1.30
C SER A 225 -15.84 -8.95 -1.27
N ALA A 226 -16.58 -8.47 -2.28
CA ALA A 226 -17.95 -8.93 -2.51
C ALA A 226 -18.00 -10.46 -2.74
N VAL A 227 -16.86 -11.07 -3.12
CA VAL A 227 -16.70 -12.52 -3.26
C VAL A 227 -16.59 -13.23 -1.91
N VAL A 228 -16.02 -12.61 -0.86
CA VAL A 228 -15.96 -13.20 0.50
C VAL A 228 -17.30 -13.07 1.23
N ALA A 229 -18.00 -11.95 1.05
CA ALA A 229 -19.35 -11.78 1.57
C ALA A 229 -20.36 -12.73 0.90
N GLU A 230 -20.25 -12.94 -0.43
CA GLU A 230 -21.09 -13.87 -1.17
C GLU A 230 -20.67 -15.35 -0.98
N HIS A 231 -19.38 -15.65 -0.77
CA HIS A 231 -18.92 -16.99 -0.37
C HIS A 231 -19.51 -17.41 0.98
N HIS A 232 -19.47 -16.55 2.00
CA HIS A 232 -20.12 -16.83 3.29
C HIS A 232 -21.64 -16.97 3.18
N ARG A 233 -22.26 -16.37 2.16
CA ARG A 233 -23.70 -16.48 1.88
C ARG A 233 -24.07 -17.76 1.11
N LEU A 234 -23.18 -18.24 0.23
CA LEU A 234 -23.39 -19.39 -0.64
C LEU A 234 -22.85 -20.72 -0.07
N VAL A 235 -22.01 -20.69 0.97
CA VAL A 235 -21.72 -21.89 1.79
C VAL A 235 -22.88 -22.12 2.77
N GLY A 236 -23.99 -22.60 2.22
CA GLY A 236 -25.12 -23.06 2.99
C GLY A 236 -24.81 -24.35 3.75
N LYS A 237 -25.26 -24.39 5.02
CA LYS A 237 -25.84 -25.56 5.70
C LYS A 237 -25.26 -26.93 5.31
N ALA A 238 -24.19 -27.34 6.00
CA ALA A 238 -24.03 -28.73 6.39
C ALA A 238 -24.40 -28.84 7.87
N THR A 239 -25.65 -29.23 8.10
CA THR A 239 -26.10 -29.86 9.34
C THR A 239 -25.21 -31.04 9.67
N ASN A 240 -24.56 -30.99 10.82
CA ASN A 240 -24.37 -32.17 11.67
C ASN A 240 -24.61 -31.70 13.11
N GLU A 241 -25.81 -32.00 13.62
CA GLU A 241 -26.12 -31.93 15.04
C GLU A 241 -25.21 -32.90 15.80
N VAL A 242 -24.70 -32.47 16.97
CA VAL A 242 -24.66 -33.34 18.15
C VAL A 242 -24.98 -32.51 19.41
N MET A 243 -26.24 -32.68 19.84
CA MET A 243 -26.77 -32.86 21.19
C MET A 243 -26.41 -31.91 22.36
N ALA A 244 -27.47 -31.37 22.97
CA ALA A 244 -27.49 -30.78 24.30
C ALA A 244 -27.40 -31.83 25.43
N LEU A 245 -26.81 -31.44 26.57
CA LEU A 245 -26.96 -32.04 27.91
C LEU A 245 -26.68 -30.97 28.99
N PRO A 246 -27.13 -31.11 30.25
CA PRO A 246 -28.50 -31.26 30.77
C PRO A 246 -28.78 -30.18 31.88
N PRO A 247 -29.94 -30.14 32.57
CA PRO A 247 -30.34 -29.00 33.40
C PRO A 247 -29.73 -29.07 34.81
N SER A 248 -29.38 -27.93 35.39
CA SER A 248 -29.10 -27.79 36.82
C SER A 248 -30.36 -27.31 37.56
N THR A 249 -30.92 -28.18 38.39
CA THR A 249 -31.98 -27.90 39.38
C THR A 249 -31.39 -28.21 40.77
N PRO A 250 -32.03 -27.81 41.88
CA PRO A 250 -32.24 -26.47 42.44
C PRO A 250 -31.47 -26.28 43.77
N VAL A 251 -31.46 -25.05 44.32
CA VAL A 251 -31.41 -24.88 45.79
C VAL A 251 -32.54 -23.96 46.20
N ILE A 252 -33.53 -24.56 46.87
CA ILE A 252 -34.52 -23.89 47.70
C ILE A 252 -33.88 -23.78 49.08
N GLU A 253 -33.89 -22.59 49.67
CA GLU A 253 -34.01 -22.44 51.13
C GLU A 253 -34.91 -21.23 51.41
N ASP A 254 -36.03 -21.53 52.06
CA ASP A 254 -37.09 -20.63 52.50
C ASP A 254 -36.59 -19.61 53.56
N LEU A 255 -37.17 -18.38 53.48
CA LEU A 255 -37.78 -17.47 54.51
C LEU A 255 -37.21 -17.43 55.96
N PRO A 256 -37.47 -16.42 56.83
CA PRO A 256 -38.49 -15.33 56.82
C PRO A 256 -37.87 -13.93 57.16
N TYR A 257 -38.54 -12.77 57.27
CA TYR A 257 -39.91 -12.31 57.50
C TYR A 257 -40.20 -11.09 56.61
#